data_AF-S6TVL8-F1
#
_entry.id   AF-S6TVL8-F1
#
_cell.length_a   1.000
_cell.length_b   1.000
_cell.length_c   1.000
_cell.angle_alpha   90.00
_cell.angle_beta   90.00
_cell.angle_gamma   90.00
#
_symmetry.space_group_name_H-M   'P 1'
#
loop_
_entity.id
_entity.type
_entity.pdbx_description
1 polymer ?
#
loop_
_entity_poly.entity_id
_entity_poly.type
_entity_poly.pdbx_seq_one_letter_code
_entity_poly.pdbx_strand_id
1 'polypeptide(L)' 'MDSQQILKANAFKALHEREGALVIPNPWDAGSAKLLASMGFEALATTSAGLAFTLGRADAEGAISRDEALSNVADI' A
#
# COMPACT_ATOMS: atom_id res chain seq x y z
N MET A 1 12.99 6.67 15.91
CA MET A 1 11.88 6.26 15.03
C MET A 1 11.04 7.48 14.74
N ASP A 2 10.63 7.67 13.48
CA ASP A 2 9.76 8.78 13.07
C ASP A 2 8.45 8.74 13.86
N SER A 3 8.15 9.81 14.59
CA SER A 3 6.95 9.91 15.41
C SER A 3 5.67 9.80 14.57
N GLN A 4 5.70 10.21 13.31
CA GLN A 4 4.56 10.08 12.40
C GLN A 4 4.29 8.62 12.02
N GLN A 5 5.33 7.82 11.78
CA GLN A 5 5.18 6.39 11.47
C GLN A 5 4.57 5.63 12.65
N ILE A 6 4.95 5.94 13.89
CA ILE A 6 4.35 5.34 15.09
C ILE A 6 2.86 5.67 15.19
N LEU A 7 2.46 6.92 14.89
CA LEU A 7 1.06 7.31 14.86
C LEU A 7 0.26 6.56 13.79
N LYS A 8 0.80 6.41 12.57
CA LYS A 8 0.18 5.62 11.50
C LYS A 8 0.02 4.15 11.89
N ALA A 9 1.05 3.54 12.48
CA ALA A 9 0.98 2.16 12.95
C ALA A 9 -0.12 1.95 14.02
N ASN A 10 -0.23 2.87 14.99
CA ASN A 10 -1.29 2.82 16.00
C ASN A 10 -2.68 3.02 15.38
N ALA A 11 -2.83 3.95 14.44
CA ALA A 11 -4.09 4.15 13.71
C ALA A 11 -4.48 2.90 12.92
N PHE A 12 -3.54 2.29 12.18
CA PHE A 12 -3.78 1.07 11.42
C PHE A 12 -4.16 -0.11 12.33
N LYS A 13 -3.51 -0.23 13.50
CA LYS A 13 -3.90 -1.21 14.52
C LYS A 13 -5.35 -1.01 14.99
N ALA A 14 -5.74 0.23 15.30
CA ALA A 14 -7.10 0.54 15.72
C ALA A 14 -8.15 0.18 14.64
N LEU A 15 -7.81 0.29 13.35
CA LEU A 15 -8.68 -0.15 12.26
C LEU A 15 -8.94 -1.66 12.25
N HIS A 16 -8.05 -2.48 12.82
CA HIS A 16 -8.25 -3.93 12.95
C HIS A 16 -9.04 -4.31 14.22
N GLU A 17 -9.01 -3.46 15.23
CA GLU A 17 -9.66 -3.72 16.53
C GLU A 17 -11.13 -3.24 16.55
N ARG A 18 -11.54 -2.37 15.63
CA ARG A 18 -12.93 -1.90 15.53
C ARG A 18 -13.88 -2.99 15.06
N GLU A 19 -15.15 -2.83 15.36
CA GLU A 19 -16.21 -3.69 14.80
C GLU A 19 -16.37 -3.47 13.28
N GLY A 20 -16.65 -4.55 12.56
CA GLY A 20 -16.86 -4.54 11.11
C GLY A 20 -15.62 -4.91 10.30
N ALA A 21 -15.79 -5.08 8.98
CA ALA A 21 -14.71 -5.42 8.08
C ALA A 21 -13.92 -4.17 7.68
N LEU A 22 -12.58 -4.26 7.71
CA LEU A 22 -11.69 -3.26 7.13
C LEU A 22 -11.52 -3.52 5.64
N VAL A 23 -11.86 -2.54 4.80
CA VAL A 23 -11.57 -2.57 3.36
C VAL A 23 -10.27 -1.82 3.11
N ILE A 24 -9.28 -2.53 2.55
CA ILE A 24 -7.94 -1.99 2.24
C ILE A 24 -7.64 -2.17 0.75
N PRO A 25 -7.83 -1.13 -0.09
CA PRO A 25 -7.57 -1.22 -1.52
C PRO A 25 -6.06 -1.22 -1.82
N ASN A 26 -5.73 -1.67 -3.03
CA ASN A 26 -4.34 -1.89 -3.44
C ASN A 26 -3.88 -0.95 -4.56
N PRO A 27 -3.35 0.25 -4.24
CA PRO A 27 -2.68 1.08 -5.25
C PRO A 27 -1.38 0.44 -5.73
N TRP A 28 -1.01 0.72 -6.97
CA TRP A 28 0.26 0.28 -7.59
C TRP A 28 1.19 1.46 -7.92
N ASP A 29 0.72 2.70 -7.77
CA ASP A 29 1.48 3.93 -7.98
C ASP A 29 0.96 5.09 -7.10
N ALA A 30 1.67 6.23 -7.10
CA ALA A 30 1.28 7.41 -6.34
C ALA A 30 -0.06 8.03 -6.79
N GLY A 31 -0.44 7.85 -8.06
CA GLY A 31 -1.69 8.39 -8.61
C GLY A 31 -2.91 7.67 -8.06
N SER A 32 -2.89 6.35 -8.14
CA SER A 32 -3.91 5.47 -7.56
C SER A 32 -3.99 5.60 -6.04
N ALA A 33 -2.86 5.74 -5.34
CA ALA A 33 -2.83 5.98 -3.90
C ALA A 33 -3.58 7.27 -3.51
N LYS A 34 -3.29 8.38 -4.20
CA LYS A 34 -3.99 9.66 -3.97
C LYS A 34 -5.49 9.56 -4.29
N LEU A 35 -5.85 8.88 -5.36
CA LEU A 35 -7.25 8.67 -5.74
C LEU A 35 -8.01 7.89 -4.67
N LEU A 36 -7.46 6.77 -4.21
CA LEU A 36 -8.09 5.94 -3.19
C LEU A 36 -8.19 6.67 -1.84
N ALA A 37 -7.16 7.43 -1.45
CA ALA A 37 -7.25 8.28 -0.26
C ALA A 37 -8.37 9.34 -0.41
N SER A 38 -8.53 9.94 -1.60
CA SER A 38 -9.60 10.92 -1.85
C SER A 38 -11.01 10.31 -1.83
N MET A 39 -11.13 8.99 -2.03
CA MET A 39 -12.38 8.24 -1.90
C MET A 39 -12.71 7.88 -0.44
N GLY A 40 -11.84 8.22 0.51
CA GLY A 40 -12.08 8.04 1.94
C GLY A 40 -11.61 6.70 2.51
N PHE A 41 -10.80 5.92 1.78
CA PHE A 41 -10.18 4.72 2.34
C PHE A 41 -9.16 5.10 3.42
N GLU A 42 -9.27 4.45 4.58
CA GLU A 42 -8.50 4.80 5.79
C GLU A 42 -7.11 4.15 5.81
N ALA A 43 -6.86 3.18 4.93
CA ALA A 43 -5.58 2.49 4.78
C ALA A 43 -5.39 1.99 3.34
N LEU A 44 -4.14 1.78 2.94
CA LEU A 44 -3.73 1.28 1.63
C LEU A 44 -2.74 0.13 1.81
N ALA A 45 -2.76 -0.85 0.91
CA ALA A 45 -1.75 -1.91 0.87
C ALA A 45 -1.15 -2.00 -0.54
N THR A 46 0.17 -2.05 -0.65
CA THR A 46 0.82 -2.23 -1.96
C THR A 46 0.43 -3.57 -2.60
N THR A 47 0.67 -3.71 -3.90
CA THR A 47 0.43 -4.94 -4.66
C THR A 47 1.62 -5.28 -5.55
N SER A 48 2.22 -6.46 -5.34
CA SER A 48 3.33 -6.94 -6.17
C SER A 48 2.89 -7.14 -7.62
N ALA A 49 1.71 -7.70 -7.82
CA ALA A 49 1.12 -7.89 -9.14
C ALA A 49 0.93 -6.54 -9.86
N GLY A 50 0.35 -5.55 -9.18
CA GLY A 50 0.12 -4.22 -9.77
C GLY A 50 1.43 -3.52 -10.15
N LEU A 51 2.47 -3.63 -9.31
CA LEU A 51 3.81 -3.13 -9.63
C LEU A 51 4.43 -3.90 -10.81
N ALA A 52 4.37 -5.24 -10.80
CA ALA A 52 4.91 -6.07 -11.88
C ALA A 52 4.27 -5.73 -13.23
N PHE A 53 2.93 -5.59 -13.28
CA PHE A 53 2.21 -5.21 -14.48
C PHE A 53 2.59 -3.81 -14.98
N THR A 54 2.79 -2.85 -14.07
CA THR A 54 3.28 -1.50 -14.43
C THR A 54 4.67 -1.54 -15.05
N LEU A 55 5.52 -2.49 -14.62
CA LEU A 55 6.85 -2.74 -15.18
C LEU A 55 6.84 -3.63 -16.44
N GLY A 56 5.66 -4.01 -16.95
CA GLY A 56 5.51 -4.87 -18.12
C GLY A 56 5.88 -6.34 -17.88
N ARG A 57 5.82 -6.80 -16.62
CA ARG A 57 6.14 -8.18 -16.20
C ARG A 57 4.88 -8.89 -15.73
N ALA A 58 4.82 -10.21 -15.91
CA ALA A 58 3.81 -11.03 -15.24
C ALA A 58 4.11 -11.11 -13.73
N ASP A 59 3.08 -11.32 -12.91
CA ASP A 59 3.26 -11.58 -11.48
C ASP A 59 3.85 -12.98 -11.27
N ALA A 60 4.91 -13.04 -10.47
CA ALA A 60 5.59 -14.26 -10.08
C ALA A 60 6.55 -13.94 -8.94
N GLU A 61 6.94 -14.98 -8.19
CA GLU A 61 8.06 -14.88 -7.25
C GLU A 61 9.31 -14.38 -7.99
N GLY A 62 9.96 -13.34 -7.45
CA GLY A 62 11.12 -12.70 -8.07
C GLY A 62 10.83 -11.83 -9.30
N ALA A 63 9.57 -11.62 -9.71
CA ALA A 63 9.22 -10.69 -10.79
C ALA A 63 9.52 -9.22 -10.44
N ILE A 64 9.51 -8.90 -9.15
CA ILE A 64 9.97 -7.64 -8.58
C ILE A 64 11.11 -7.92 -7.60
N SER A 65 12.13 -7.08 -7.64
CA SER A 65 13.20 -7.06 -6.65
C SER A 65 12.75 -6.37 -5.37
N ARG A 66 13.48 -6.62 -4.27
CA ARG A 66 13.29 -5.91 -3.00
C ARG A 66 13.42 -4.40 -3.17
N ASP A 67 14.37 -3.94 -3.98
CA ASP A 67 14.63 -2.51 -4.16
C ASP A 67 13.52 -1.84 -4.98
N GLU A 68 12.97 -2.51 -6.01
CA GLU A 68 11.79 -2.06 -6.73
C GLU A 68 10.57 -1.94 -5.79
N ALA A 69 10.35 -2.94 -4.92
CA ALA A 69 9.25 -2.91 -3.95
C ALA A 69 9.41 -1.78 -2.91
N LEU A 70 10.63 -1.59 -2.39
CA LEU A 70 10.93 -0.52 -1.43
C LEU A 70 10.83 0.88 -2.07
N SER A 71 11.22 1.03 -3.33
CA SER A 71 11.03 2.28 -4.07
C SER A 71 9.54 2.58 -4.27
N ASN A 72 8.76 1.58 -4.68
CA ASN A 72 7.32 1.76 -4.91
C ASN A 72 6.56 2.14 -3.64
N VAL A 73 6.83 1.49 -2.50
CA VAL A 73 6.17 1.82 -1.23
C VAL A 73 6.63 3.17 -0.66
N ALA A 74 7.78 3.70 -1.08
CA ALA A 74 8.19 5.06 -0.70
C ALA A 74 7.39 6.14 -1.46
N ASP A 75 6.88 5.82 -2.66
CA ASP A 75 6.06 6.72 -3.48
C ASP A 75 4.55 6.68 -3.12
N ILE A 76 4.11 5.65 -2.40
CA ILE A 76 2.72 5.40 -1.97
C ILE A 76 2.51 5.90 -0.52
#